data_AF-A0A4Z2FHA5-F1
#
_entry.id   AF-A0A4Z2FHA5-F1
#
_cell.length_a   1.000
_cell.length_b   1.000
_cell.length_c   1.000
_cell.angle_alpha   90.00
_cell.angle_beta   90.00
_cell.angle_gamma   90.00
#
_symmetry.space_group_name_H-M   'P 1'
#
loop_
_entity.id
_entity.type
_entity.pdbx_description
1 polymer ?
#
loop_
_entity_poly.entity_id
_entity_poly.type
_entity_poly.pdbx_seq_one_letter_code
_entity_poly.pdbx_strand_id
1 'polypeptide(L)'
;MAAPCFLIYFIFSASCLVDGQPPKYALKGGWGFLKPDIAGHPDGILWKYNGNKVVEFNGNEQQEFSPYHSRIILNWVSAELNISELRFEDSGDYELEVHINKALHRSFHKLEVIDLVPRPSISCELMDGGGSNVSAELLCSAAPGRPRAGVAFEWRTRGDVRRGPRLHIPLGGDYDDDVYSCNVSNLLSSKEATFPAKDCYPGTLSLRRLNLSLTSLLESL
;
A
#
# COMPACT_ATOMS: atom_id res chain seq x y z
N MET A 1 -13.63 -31.97 59.28
CA MET A 1 -14.08 -31.27 58.06
C MET A 1 -12.89 -31.24 57.12
N ALA A 2 -12.77 -32.24 56.24
CA ALA A 2 -11.68 -32.34 55.26
C ALA A 2 -12.28 -32.06 53.89
N ALA A 3 -11.84 -30.97 53.25
CA ALA A 3 -12.26 -30.62 51.90
C ALA A 3 -11.41 -31.41 50.89
N PRO A 4 -12.02 -32.16 49.96
CA PRO A 4 -11.26 -32.77 48.88
C PRO A 4 -10.97 -31.71 47.80
N CYS A 5 -9.69 -31.42 47.59
CA CYS A 5 -9.24 -30.62 46.45
C CYS A 5 -9.39 -31.45 45.17
N PHE A 6 -10.38 -31.11 44.34
CA PHE A 6 -10.49 -31.61 42.97
C PHE A 6 -9.47 -30.88 42.10
N LEU A 7 -8.42 -31.59 41.68
CA LEU A 7 -7.48 -31.14 40.65
C LEU A 7 -8.17 -31.24 39.28
N ILE A 8 -8.69 -30.11 38.79
CA ILE A 8 -9.19 -29.98 37.42
C ILE A 8 -7.97 -29.87 36.50
N TYR A 9 -7.72 -30.93 35.74
CA TYR A 9 -6.68 -30.98 34.72
C TYR A 9 -7.16 -30.13 33.52
N PHE A 10 -6.75 -28.86 33.46
CA PHE A 10 -6.95 -28.03 32.28
C PHE A 10 -6.05 -28.55 31.16
N ILE A 11 -6.64 -29.31 30.24
CA ILE A 11 -6.02 -29.63 28.96
C ILE A 11 -5.94 -28.31 28.20
N PHE A 12 -4.82 -27.62 28.29
CA PHE A 12 -4.47 -26.55 27.37
C PHE A 12 -4.33 -27.19 25.99
N SER A 13 -5.42 -27.18 25.21
CA SER A 13 -5.33 -27.36 23.77
C SER A 13 -4.43 -26.24 23.27
N ALA A 14 -3.17 -26.58 23.00
CA ALA A 14 -2.24 -25.70 22.33
C ALA A 14 -2.83 -25.41 20.96
N SER A 15 -3.54 -24.28 20.87
CA SER A 15 -3.88 -23.67 19.60
C SER A 15 -2.56 -23.48 18.88
N CYS A 16 -2.32 -24.27 17.84
CA CYS A 16 -1.20 -24.05 16.93
C CYS A 16 -1.33 -22.61 16.41
N LEU A 17 -0.57 -21.69 16.99
CA LEU A 17 -0.28 -20.42 16.35
C LEU A 17 0.47 -20.82 15.09
N VAL A 18 -0.22 -20.76 13.95
CA VAL A 18 0.44 -20.83 12.65
C VAL A 18 1.35 -19.62 12.61
N ASP A 19 2.65 -19.86 12.83
CA ASP A 19 3.70 -18.86 12.76
C ASP A 19 3.88 -18.42 11.30
N GLY A 20 2.96 -17.57 10.84
CA GLY A 20 3.04 -16.94 9.53
C GLY A 20 3.87 -15.68 9.63
N GLN A 21 4.92 -15.57 8.84
CA GLN A 21 5.65 -14.32 8.69
C GLN A 21 4.70 -13.19 8.22
N PRO A 22 4.91 -11.94 8.66
CA PRO A 22 4.09 -10.83 8.19
C PRO A 22 4.20 -10.68 6.67
N PRO A 23 3.13 -10.23 5.99
CA PRO A 23 3.14 -10.10 4.54
C PRO A 23 4.22 -9.13 4.07
N LYS A 24 4.89 -9.52 2.99
CA LYS A 24 5.81 -8.66 2.24
C LYS A 24 5.00 -7.87 1.22
N TYR A 25 5.12 -6.55 1.27
CA TYR A 25 4.49 -5.67 0.29
C TYR A 25 5.49 -5.31 -0.80
N ALA A 26 5.03 -5.32 -2.05
CA ALA A 26 5.81 -4.88 -3.20
C ALA A 26 4.95 -4.11 -4.19
N LEU A 27 5.59 -3.26 -5.01
CA LEU A 27 4.89 -2.47 -6.01
C LEU A 27 4.71 -3.27 -7.30
N LYS A 28 3.52 -3.13 -7.90
CA LYS A 28 3.23 -3.63 -9.25
C LYS A 28 4.28 -3.15 -10.27
N GLY A 29 4.70 -4.06 -11.15
CA GLY A 29 5.75 -3.84 -12.16
C GLY A 29 7.17 -3.86 -11.60
N GLY A 30 7.33 -3.88 -10.27
CA GLY A 30 8.62 -3.96 -9.60
C GLY A 30 9.05 -5.40 -9.32
N TRP A 31 9.88 -5.53 -8.28
CA TRP A 31 10.43 -6.80 -7.81
C TRP A 31 9.82 -7.22 -6.46
N GLY A 32 9.54 -8.51 -6.32
CA GLY A 32 9.19 -9.16 -5.07
C GLY A 32 10.35 -10.02 -4.57
N PHE A 33 10.64 -9.94 -3.27
CA PHE A 33 11.76 -10.66 -2.65
C PHE A 33 11.23 -11.50 -1.48
N LEU A 34 11.29 -12.82 -1.60
CA LEU A 34 10.94 -13.76 -0.54
C LEU A 34 12.21 -14.40 0.01
N LYS A 35 12.55 -14.01 1.23
CA LYS A 35 13.81 -14.34 1.90
C LYS A 35 13.55 -15.32 3.03
N PRO A 36 13.72 -16.63 2.80
CA PRO A 36 13.61 -17.61 3.86
C PRO A 36 14.84 -17.54 4.78
N ASP A 37 14.66 -17.98 6.02
CA ASP A 37 15.76 -18.22 6.94
C ASP A 37 16.03 -19.73 6.95
N ILE A 38 17.17 -20.14 6.37
CA ILE A 38 17.56 -21.54 6.26
C ILE A 38 18.95 -21.75 6.88
N ALA A 39 19.11 -22.88 7.57
CA ALA A 39 20.37 -23.27 8.19
C ALA A 39 21.00 -24.45 7.42
N GLY A 40 21.89 -24.14 6.47
CA GLY A 40 22.62 -25.14 5.68
C GLY A 40 22.52 -24.89 4.18
N HIS A 41 23.19 -25.75 3.40
CA HIS A 41 23.13 -25.71 1.95
C HIS A 41 21.97 -26.59 1.45
N PRO A 42 21.05 -26.05 0.62
CA PRO A 42 19.98 -26.85 0.03
C PRO A 42 20.50 -27.87 -0.98
N ASP A 43 20.12 -29.13 -0.81
CA ASP A 43 20.26 -30.20 -1.80
C ASP A 43 19.21 -30.05 -2.93
N GLY A 44 18.10 -29.37 -2.63
CA GLY A 44 17.02 -29.07 -3.56
C GLY A 44 16.04 -28.06 -2.99
N ILE A 45 15.40 -27.29 -3.88
CA ILE A 45 14.53 -26.16 -3.55
C ILE A 45 13.28 -26.24 -4.43
N LEU A 46 12.10 -26.07 -3.83
CA LEU A 46 10.84 -25.96 -4.54
C LEU A 46 10.01 -24.83 -3.95
N TRP A 47 9.69 -23.83 -4.77
CA TRP A 47 8.72 -22.80 -4.46
C TRP A 47 7.37 -23.13 -5.09
N LYS A 48 6.30 -22.96 -4.31
CA LYS A 48 4.92 -23.10 -4.76
C LYS A 48 4.14 -21.82 -4.48
N TYR A 49 3.19 -21.51 -5.35
CA TYR A 49 2.22 -20.44 -5.21
C TYR A 49 0.83 -21.07 -5.23
N ASN A 50 0.07 -20.92 -4.14
CA ASN A 50 -1.24 -21.55 -3.97
C ASN A 50 -1.24 -23.05 -4.35
N GLY A 51 -0.18 -23.77 -3.95
CA GLY A 51 0.01 -25.20 -4.23
C GLY A 51 0.55 -25.55 -5.62
N ASN A 52 0.62 -24.62 -6.56
CA ASN A 52 1.20 -24.83 -7.88
C ASN A 52 2.70 -24.53 -7.89
N LYS A 53 3.50 -25.33 -8.61
CA LYS A 53 4.95 -25.09 -8.71
C LYS A 53 5.22 -23.73 -9.38
N VAL A 54 6.17 -22.99 -8.83
CA VAL A 54 6.69 -21.71 -9.37
C VAL A 54 8.06 -21.95 -10.00
N VAL A 55 8.98 -22.52 -9.21
CA VAL A 55 10.32 -22.89 -9.63
C VAL A 55 10.82 -24.05 -8.79
N GLU A 56 11.57 -24.95 -9.40
CA GLU A 56 12.22 -26.09 -8.76
C GLU A 56 13.70 -26.12 -9.13
N PHE A 57 14.56 -26.37 -8.14
CA PHE A 57 15.96 -26.70 -8.32
C PHE A 57 16.20 -28.07 -7.68
N ASN A 58 16.65 -29.04 -8.46
CA ASN A 58 16.79 -30.43 -8.02
C ASN A 58 18.21 -30.81 -7.55
N GLY A 59 19.07 -29.81 -7.33
CA GLY A 59 20.50 -29.98 -7.03
C GLY A 59 21.40 -29.85 -8.25
N ASN A 60 20.86 -30.00 -9.46
CA ASN A 60 21.61 -29.90 -10.71
C ASN A 60 21.02 -28.85 -11.66
N GLU A 61 19.71 -28.90 -11.88
CA GLU A 61 19.00 -28.10 -12.87
C GLU A 61 17.87 -27.31 -12.22
N GLN A 62 17.64 -26.11 -12.74
CA GLN A 62 16.49 -25.28 -12.40
C GLN A 62 15.42 -25.38 -13.48
N GLN A 63 14.17 -25.54 -13.05
CA GLN A 63 12.99 -25.50 -13.90
C GLN A 63 11.99 -24.47 -13.38
N GLU A 64 11.63 -23.51 -14.23
CA GLU A 64 10.56 -22.55 -13.98
C GLU A 64 9.23 -23.09 -14.52
N PHE A 65 8.12 -22.69 -13.89
CA PHE A 65 6.78 -23.09 -14.28
C PHE A 65 5.93 -21.85 -14.63
N SER A 66 4.97 -22.03 -15.53
CA SER A 66 4.03 -20.98 -15.92
C SER A 66 3.20 -20.48 -14.72
N PRO A 67 2.89 -19.18 -14.59
CA PRO A 67 3.19 -18.07 -15.51
C PRO A 67 4.50 -17.32 -15.18
N TYR A 68 5.45 -17.97 -14.51
CA TYR A 68 6.65 -17.32 -13.97
C TYR A 68 7.88 -17.40 -14.87
N HIS A 69 7.79 -18.04 -16.04
CA HIS A 69 8.88 -18.12 -17.00
C HIS A 69 9.54 -16.76 -17.26
N SER A 70 10.87 -16.72 -17.14
CA SER A 70 11.70 -15.51 -17.31
C SER A 70 11.41 -14.38 -16.33
N ARG A 71 10.63 -14.64 -15.27
CA ARG A 71 10.38 -13.68 -14.17
C ARG A 71 11.04 -14.09 -12.87
N ILE A 72 11.68 -15.26 -12.81
CA ILE A 72 12.26 -15.82 -11.59
C ILE A 72 13.77 -15.68 -11.57
N ILE A 73 14.29 -15.27 -10.42
CA ILE A 73 15.68 -15.50 -10.03
C ILE A 73 15.66 -16.26 -8.71
N LEU A 74 16.19 -17.48 -8.70
CA LEU A 74 16.30 -18.32 -7.52
C LEU A 74 17.76 -18.37 -7.07
N ASN A 75 18.03 -18.03 -5.82
CA ASN A 75 19.35 -18.23 -5.23
C ASN A 75 19.46 -19.67 -4.68
N TRP A 76 20.32 -20.49 -5.27
CA TRP A 76 20.46 -21.90 -4.87
C TRP A 76 21.14 -22.12 -3.52
N VAL A 77 21.78 -21.09 -2.96
CA VAL A 77 22.44 -21.15 -1.65
C VAL A 77 21.49 -20.73 -0.52
N SER A 78 20.76 -19.62 -0.70
CA SER A 78 19.85 -19.09 0.33
C SER A 78 18.39 -19.49 0.15
N ALA A 79 18.04 -20.13 -0.96
CA ALA A 79 16.66 -20.37 -1.39
C ALA A 79 15.79 -19.11 -1.56
N GLU A 80 16.40 -17.92 -1.62
CA GLU A 80 15.70 -16.66 -1.88
C GLU A 80 15.07 -16.66 -3.27
N LEU A 81 13.78 -16.32 -3.33
CA LEU A 81 13.01 -16.18 -4.56
C LEU A 81 12.79 -14.71 -4.89
N ASN A 82 13.23 -14.32 -6.07
CA ASN A 82 12.98 -12.99 -6.63
C ASN A 82 12.05 -13.11 -7.84
N ILE A 83 10.97 -12.35 -7.82
CA ILE A 83 9.96 -12.30 -8.88
C ILE A 83 9.98 -10.91 -9.51
N SER A 84 10.26 -10.81 -10.81
CA SER A 84 10.23 -9.56 -11.56
C SER A 84 8.86 -9.28 -12.18
N GLU A 85 8.67 -8.03 -12.62
CA GLU A 85 7.45 -7.57 -13.30
C GLU A 85 6.18 -7.96 -12.54
N LEU A 86 6.18 -7.71 -11.23
CA LEU A 86 5.10 -8.13 -10.34
C LEU A 86 3.72 -7.70 -10.86
N ARG A 87 2.78 -8.62 -10.78
CA ARG A 87 1.38 -8.42 -11.16
C ARG A 87 0.51 -8.59 -9.92
N PHE A 88 -0.72 -8.09 -9.98
CA PHE A 88 -1.63 -8.24 -8.84
C PHE A 88 -1.92 -9.71 -8.53
N GLU A 89 -1.94 -10.54 -9.58
CA GLU A 89 -2.15 -11.98 -9.53
C GLU A 89 -0.99 -12.73 -8.87
N ASP A 90 0.19 -12.12 -8.74
CA ASP A 90 1.31 -12.73 -8.01
C ASP A 90 1.14 -12.56 -6.48
N SER A 91 0.12 -11.84 -6.00
CA SER A 91 -0.19 -11.73 -4.58
C SER A 91 -0.77 -13.04 -4.05
N GLY A 92 -0.36 -13.44 -2.86
CA GLY A 92 -0.88 -14.62 -2.19
C GLY A 92 0.17 -15.34 -1.37
N ASP A 93 -0.13 -16.60 -1.07
CA ASP A 93 0.68 -17.44 -0.19
C ASP A 93 1.65 -18.29 -1.03
N TYR A 94 2.91 -18.19 -0.65
CA TYR A 94 4.02 -18.93 -1.22
C TYR A 94 4.54 -19.93 -0.19
N GLU A 95 4.73 -21.16 -0.62
CA GLU A 95 5.33 -22.22 0.19
C GLU A 95 6.71 -22.55 -0.37
N LEU A 96 7.70 -22.56 0.50
CA LEU A 96 9.03 -23.05 0.22
C LEU A 96 9.20 -24.44 0.81
N GLU A 97 9.63 -25.39 -0.01
CA GLU A 97 10.15 -26.70 0.38
C GLU A 97 11.65 -26.75 0.08
N VAL A 98 12.50 -26.95 1.09
CA VAL A 98 13.94 -27.17 0.90
C VAL A 98 14.37 -28.49 1.50
N HIS A 99 15.23 -29.21 0.80
CA HIS A 99 15.89 -30.40 1.33
C HIS A 99 17.30 -30.00 1.80
N ILE A 100 17.60 -30.21 3.08
CA ILE A 100 18.92 -29.95 3.65
C ILE A 100 19.34 -31.20 4.41
N ASN A 101 20.49 -31.79 4.06
CA ASN A 101 20.98 -33.02 4.68
C ASN A 101 19.91 -34.14 4.66
N LYS A 102 19.17 -34.27 3.55
CA LYS A 102 18.05 -35.22 3.36
C LYS A 102 16.81 -34.98 4.25
N ALA A 103 16.75 -33.89 5.00
CA ALA A 103 15.55 -33.48 5.74
C ALA A 103 14.76 -32.43 4.96
N LEU A 104 13.43 -32.58 4.91
CA LEU A 104 12.53 -31.60 4.29
C LEU A 104 12.17 -30.50 5.30
N HIS A 105 12.44 -29.25 4.95
CA HIS A 105 12.02 -28.07 5.69
C HIS A 105 11.00 -27.28 4.87
N ARG A 106 9.98 -26.76 5.56
CA ARG A 106 8.93 -25.94 4.97
C ARG A 106 8.89 -24.57 5.61
N SER A 107 8.66 -23.53 4.80
CA SER A 107 8.34 -22.20 5.30
C SER A 107 7.28 -21.54 4.42
N PHE A 108 6.46 -20.67 5.02
CA PHE A 108 5.35 -20.01 4.37
C PHE A 108 5.58 -18.51 4.33
N HIS A 109 5.36 -17.91 3.17
CA HIS A 109 5.63 -16.52 2.87
C HIS A 109 4.40 -15.91 2.22
N LYS A 110 4.06 -14.68 2.57
CA LYS A 110 2.94 -13.97 1.95
C LYS A 110 3.45 -12.76 1.19
N LEU A 111 3.09 -12.65 -0.09
CA LEU A 111 3.38 -11.51 -0.94
C LEU A 111 2.09 -10.74 -1.23
N GLU A 112 2.11 -9.42 -1.06
CA GLU A 112 1.01 -8.53 -1.38
C GLU A 112 1.50 -7.48 -2.39
N VAL A 113 1.03 -7.59 -3.64
CA VAL A 113 1.37 -6.65 -4.70
C VAL A 113 0.36 -5.50 -4.67
N ILE A 114 0.84 -4.29 -4.42
CA ILE A 114 0.03 -3.08 -4.34
C ILE A 114 0.41 -2.08 -5.43
N ASP A 115 -0.50 -1.16 -5.71
CA ASP A 115 -0.22 -0.04 -6.62
C ASP A 115 0.31 1.18 -5.84
N LEU A 116 0.92 2.10 -6.59
CA LEU A 116 1.19 3.44 -6.08
C LEU A 116 -0.12 4.14 -5.72
N VAL A 117 -0.08 4.98 -4.69
CA VAL A 117 -1.17 5.92 -4.46
C VAL A 117 -1.25 6.92 -5.62
N PRO A 118 -2.45 7.20 -6.16
CA PRO A 118 -2.63 8.20 -7.19
C PRO A 118 -2.41 9.58 -6.57
N ARG A 119 -2.14 10.57 -7.43
CA ARG A 119 -2.14 11.96 -6.98
C ARG A 119 -3.53 12.32 -6.44
N PRO A 120 -3.64 12.86 -5.21
CA PRO A 120 -4.93 13.21 -4.66
C PRO A 120 -5.58 14.39 -5.39
N SER A 121 -6.89 14.48 -5.30
CA SER A 121 -7.70 15.62 -5.71
C SER A 121 -8.37 16.23 -4.48
N ILE A 122 -8.41 17.55 -4.41
CA ILE A 122 -9.06 18.29 -3.32
C ILE A 122 -10.30 18.98 -3.88
N SER A 123 -11.46 18.74 -3.26
CA SER A 123 -12.69 19.49 -3.50
C SER A 123 -13.02 20.36 -2.29
N CYS A 124 -13.68 21.49 -2.52
CA CYS A 124 -14.11 22.42 -1.48
C CYS A 124 -15.63 22.57 -1.49
N GLU A 125 -16.25 22.51 -0.32
CA GLU A 125 -17.69 22.76 -0.13
C GLU A 125 -17.86 23.87 0.91
N LEU A 126 -18.55 24.95 0.50
CA LEU A 126 -18.90 26.04 1.42
C LEU A 126 -19.93 25.54 2.42
N MET A 127 -19.71 25.85 3.70
CA MET A 127 -20.71 25.62 4.73
C MET A 127 -21.56 26.89 4.87
N ASP A 128 -22.87 26.76 4.71
CA ASP A 128 -23.82 27.85 4.95
C ASP A 128 -23.90 28.16 6.46
N GLY A 129 -22.97 28.97 6.94
CA GLY A 129 -23.10 29.67 8.21
C GLY A 129 -23.78 31.01 7.94
N GLY A 130 -25.03 31.18 8.38
CA GLY A 130 -25.82 32.43 8.21
C GLY A 130 -25.28 33.65 8.98
N GLY A 131 -23.96 33.89 8.97
CA GLY A 131 -23.24 34.99 9.62
C GLY A 131 -22.00 35.44 8.82
N SER A 132 -21.19 36.32 9.40
CA SER A 132 -20.04 36.97 8.72
C SER A 132 -18.83 36.07 8.47
N ASN A 133 -18.75 34.90 9.11
CA ASN A 133 -17.59 34.02 9.04
C ASN A 133 -17.90 32.83 8.14
N VAL A 134 -17.48 32.92 6.88
CA VAL A 134 -17.64 31.84 5.90
C VAL A 134 -16.58 30.77 6.17
N SER A 135 -16.99 29.51 6.24
CA SER A 135 -16.11 28.36 6.40
C SER A 135 -16.36 27.34 5.30
N ALA A 136 -15.39 26.45 5.08
CA ALA A 136 -15.53 25.37 4.11
C ALA A 136 -14.99 24.03 4.61
N GLU A 137 -15.49 22.96 3.99
CA GLU A 137 -14.93 21.62 4.13
C GLU A 137 -14.09 21.32 2.90
N LEU A 138 -12.82 21.02 3.11
CA LEU A 138 -11.98 20.40 2.10
C LEU A 138 -12.10 18.88 2.20
N LEU A 139 -12.37 18.23 1.08
CA LEU A 139 -12.34 16.79 0.94
C LEU A 139 -11.17 16.39 0.05
N CYS A 140 -10.23 15.65 0.62
CA CYS A 140 -9.16 15.01 -0.11
C CYS A 140 -9.59 13.62 -0.55
N SER A 141 -9.55 13.40 -1.86
CA SER A 141 -9.95 12.16 -2.51
C SER A 141 -8.80 11.56 -3.29
N ALA A 142 -8.76 10.23 -3.33
CA ALA A 142 -7.85 9.48 -4.18
C ALA A 142 -8.70 8.53 -5.04
N ALA A 143 -8.54 8.61 -6.36
CA ALA A 143 -9.32 7.79 -7.29
C ALA A 143 -9.32 6.32 -6.87
N PRO A 144 -10.46 5.62 -6.81
CA PRO A 144 -10.50 4.23 -6.36
C PRO A 144 -9.58 3.36 -7.22
N GLY A 145 -8.81 2.48 -6.58
CA GLY A 145 -7.89 1.57 -7.26
C GLY A 145 -7.82 0.23 -6.54
N ARG A 146 -7.48 -0.83 -7.29
CA ARG A 146 -7.30 -2.19 -6.77
C ARG A 146 -6.00 -2.30 -5.96
N PRO A 147 -5.92 -3.32 -5.10
CA PRO A 147 -5.90 -3.16 -3.65
C PRO A 147 -4.80 -2.21 -3.16
N ARG A 148 -5.21 -1.20 -2.39
CA ARG A 148 -4.29 -0.35 -1.63
C ARG A 148 -4.50 -0.65 -0.16
N ALA A 149 -3.77 -1.61 0.37
CA ALA A 149 -3.79 -1.88 1.80
C ALA A 149 -3.35 -0.61 2.56
N GLY A 150 -4.13 -0.20 3.55
CA GLY A 150 -3.75 0.86 4.50
C GLY A 150 -3.59 2.26 3.89
N VAL A 151 -4.49 2.69 3.00
CA VAL A 151 -4.48 4.09 2.52
C VAL A 151 -4.79 5.04 3.68
N ALA A 152 -3.90 6.01 3.90
CA ALA A 152 -4.06 7.07 4.88
C ALA A 152 -4.14 8.43 4.20
N PHE A 153 -4.89 9.34 4.83
CA PHE A 153 -5.06 10.73 4.42
C PHE A 153 -4.56 11.65 5.54
N GLU A 154 -3.78 12.66 5.18
CA GLU A 154 -3.21 13.62 6.12
C GLU A 154 -3.21 15.01 5.52
N TRP A 155 -3.73 15.98 6.26
CA TRP A 155 -3.67 17.39 5.93
C TRP A 155 -2.50 18.04 6.64
N ARG A 156 -1.79 18.93 5.94
CA ARG A 156 -0.68 19.75 6.45
C ARG A 156 -0.97 21.22 6.17
N THR A 157 -0.94 22.04 7.22
CA THR A 157 -1.09 23.49 7.12
C THR A 157 -0.32 24.18 8.24
N ARG A 158 0.52 25.18 7.91
CA ARG A 158 1.24 26.03 8.89
C ARG A 158 1.93 25.26 10.04
N GLY A 159 2.42 24.04 9.78
CA GLY A 159 3.08 23.18 10.76
C GLY A 159 2.16 22.20 11.51
N ASP A 160 0.83 22.36 11.39
CA ASP A 160 -0.17 21.45 11.93
C ASP A 160 -0.45 20.28 10.99
N VAL A 161 -0.69 19.12 11.62
CA VAL A 161 -0.99 17.86 10.93
C VAL A 161 -2.34 17.34 11.40
N ARG A 162 -3.26 17.09 10.46
CA ARG A 162 -4.59 16.55 10.74
C ARG A 162 -4.85 15.27 9.95
N ARG A 163 -5.18 14.19 10.66
CA ARG A 163 -5.50 12.89 10.04
C ARG A 163 -6.92 12.86 9.53
N GLY A 164 -7.11 12.17 8.41
CA GLY A 164 -8.41 11.93 7.80
C GLY A 164 -8.58 12.67 6.47
N PRO A 165 -9.60 12.28 5.68
CA PRO A 165 -9.81 12.82 4.34
C PRO A 165 -10.43 14.22 4.35
N ARG A 166 -11.03 14.66 5.45
CA ARG A 166 -11.76 15.92 5.57
C ARG A 166 -11.03 16.93 6.45
N LEU A 167 -11.08 18.19 6.07
CA LEU A 167 -10.54 19.31 6.83
C LEU A 167 -11.51 20.49 6.81
N HIS A 168 -11.90 20.97 7.99
CA HIS A 168 -12.65 22.22 8.12
C HIS A 168 -11.67 23.39 8.16
N ILE A 169 -11.91 24.40 7.33
CA ILE A 169 -11.07 25.59 7.21
C ILE A 169 -11.90 26.87 7.37
N PRO A 170 -11.34 27.92 8.00
CA PRO A 170 -11.89 29.27 7.86
C PRO A 170 -11.57 29.80 6.46
N LEU A 171 -12.40 30.71 5.93
CA LEU A 171 -12.11 31.40 4.68
C LEU A 171 -12.05 32.92 4.89
N GLY A 172 -10.95 33.54 4.45
CA GLY A 172 -10.64 34.96 4.61
C GLY A 172 -11.03 35.87 3.43
N GLY A 173 -11.81 35.38 2.46
CA GLY A 173 -12.17 36.10 1.23
C GLY A 173 -11.14 35.95 0.11
N ASP A 174 -11.22 36.83 -0.90
CA ASP A 174 -10.36 36.76 -2.10
C ASP A 174 -8.86 37.02 -1.83
N TYR A 175 -8.52 37.55 -0.65
CA TYR A 175 -7.15 37.79 -0.19
C TYR A 175 -6.60 36.66 0.69
N ASP A 176 -7.31 35.53 0.77
CA ASP A 176 -6.85 34.38 1.52
C ASP A 176 -5.71 33.66 0.78
N ASP A 177 -4.49 33.85 1.28
CA ASP A 177 -3.27 33.24 0.78
C ASP A 177 -2.91 31.93 1.49
N ASP A 178 -3.82 31.39 2.33
CA ASP A 178 -3.64 30.06 2.88
C ASP A 178 -3.62 28.98 1.79
N VAL A 179 -2.66 28.06 1.93
CA VAL A 179 -2.54 26.87 1.08
C VAL A 179 -2.60 25.64 1.96
N TYR A 180 -3.58 24.79 1.70
CA TYR A 180 -3.79 23.53 2.39
C TYR A 180 -3.19 22.40 1.58
N SER A 181 -2.36 21.57 2.21
CA SER A 181 -1.80 20.40 1.55
C SER A 181 -2.45 19.12 2.05
N CYS A 182 -2.90 18.26 1.13
CA CYS A 182 -3.30 16.89 1.45
C CYS A 182 -2.27 15.90 0.93
N ASN A 183 -1.78 15.06 1.83
CA ASN A 183 -1.00 13.87 1.54
C ASN A 183 -1.89 12.63 1.58
N VAL A 184 -1.77 11.78 0.56
CA VAL A 184 -2.31 10.43 0.52
C VAL A 184 -1.16 9.45 0.44
N SER A 185 -1.17 8.45 1.31
CA SER A 185 -0.08 7.46 1.40
C SER A 185 -0.60 6.05 1.61
N ASN A 186 0.24 5.08 1.26
CA ASN A 186 0.14 3.68 1.67
C ASN A 186 1.52 3.21 2.19
N LEU A 187 1.67 1.92 2.49
CA LEU A 187 2.90 1.35 3.05
C LEU A 187 4.17 1.60 2.20
N LEU A 188 4.04 1.84 0.89
CA LEU A 188 5.17 1.93 -0.04
C LEU A 188 5.24 3.23 -0.84
N SER A 189 4.23 4.10 -0.76
CA SER A 189 4.14 5.29 -1.60
C SER A 189 3.35 6.42 -0.96
N SER A 190 3.68 7.65 -1.33
CA SER A 190 3.03 8.87 -0.86
C SER A 190 2.95 9.89 -1.99
N LYS A 191 1.81 10.59 -2.09
CA LYS A 191 1.56 11.67 -3.05
C LYS A 191 0.83 12.81 -2.37
N GLU A 192 1.04 14.00 -2.90
CA GLU A 192 0.54 15.24 -2.32
C GLU A 192 -0.20 16.08 -3.37
N ALA A 193 -1.21 16.81 -2.90
CA ALA A 193 -1.88 17.88 -3.64
C ALA A 193 -2.08 19.08 -2.71
N THR A 194 -2.03 20.28 -3.29
CA THR A 194 -2.21 21.53 -2.58
C THR A 194 -3.47 22.23 -3.08
N PHE A 195 -4.14 22.96 -2.19
CA PHE A 195 -5.36 23.70 -2.48
C PHE A 195 -5.27 25.12 -1.88
N PRO A 196 -5.24 26.17 -2.71
CA PRO A 196 -5.33 27.55 -2.24
C PRO A 196 -6.75 27.86 -1.73
N ALA A 197 -6.88 28.44 -0.53
CA ALA A 197 -8.16 28.75 0.11
C ALA A 197 -9.09 29.59 -0.79
N LYS A 198 -8.52 30.61 -1.45
CA LYS A 198 -9.24 31.49 -2.39
C LYS A 198 -9.88 30.79 -3.59
N ASP A 199 -9.42 29.60 -3.96
CA ASP A 199 -10.01 28.83 -5.06
C ASP A 199 -11.33 28.13 -4.65
N CYS A 200 -11.72 28.19 -3.36
CA CYS A 200 -13.02 27.73 -2.90
C CYS A 200 -14.17 28.68 -3.29
N TYR A 201 -13.88 29.96 -3.55
CA TYR A 201 -14.90 30.95 -3.89
C TYR A 201 -15.35 30.82 -5.35
N PRO A 202 -16.66 30.68 -5.64
CA PRO A 202 -17.17 30.51 -6.99
C PRO A 202 -16.92 31.70 -7.93
N GLY A 203 -16.48 32.85 -7.41
CA GLY A 203 -16.18 34.06 -8.19
C GLY A 203 -14.81 34.06 -8.91
N THR A 204 -13.81 33.32 -8.42
CA THR A 204 -12.44 33.42 -8.93
C THR A 204 -12.15 32.47 -10.10
N LEU A 205 -12.82 31.31 -10.17
CA LEU A 205 -12.70 30.36 -11.29
C LEU A 205 -13.35 30.87 -12.59
N SER A 206 -14.45 31.64 -12.49
CA SER A 206 -15.12 32.25 -13.64
C SER A 206 -14.26 33.37 -14.27
N LEU A 207 -13.69 34.24 -13.43
CA LEU A 207 -12.81 35.33 -13.89
C LEU A 207 -11.45 34.83 -14.43
N ARG A 208 -10.88 33.77 -13.86
CA ARG A 208 -9.63 33.17 -14.38
C ARG A 208 -9.81 32.48 -15.73
N ARG A 209 -10.92 31.77 -15.98
CA ARG A 209 -11.22 31.19 -17.30
C ARG A 209 -11.42 32.28 -18.36
N LEU A 210 -12.09 33.39 -18.00
CA LEU A 210 -12.25 34.53 -18.89
C LEU A 210 -10.89 35.19 -19.20
N ASN A 211 -10.04 35.42 -18.21
CA ASN A 211 -8.73 36.03 -18.41
C ASN A 211 -7.77 35.15 -19.25
N LEU A 212 -7.76 33.83 -19.05
CA LEU A 212 -6.96 32.91 -19.87
C LEU A 212 -7.42 32.89 -21.34
N SER A 213 -8.72 33.03 -21.60
CA SER A 213 -9.27 33.14 -22.96
C SER A 213 -8.94 34.48 -23.64
N LEU A 214 -8.89 35.56 -22.86
CA LEU A 214 -8.53 36.90 -23.33
C LEU A 214 -7.04 37.02 -23.65
N THR A 215 -6.16 36.41 -22.84
CA THR A 215 -4.71 36.38 -23.13
C THR A 215 -4.39 35.62 -24.40
N SER A 216 -5.10 34.53 -24.72
CA SER A 216 -4.89 33.80 -25.98
C SER A 216 -5.37 34.55 -27.23
N LEU A 217 -6.28 35.52 -27.08
CA LEU A 217 -6.80 36.35 -28.19
C LEU A 217 -5.88 37.55 -28.50
N LEU A 218 -5.13 38.03 -27.51
CA LEU A 218 -4.21 39.17 -27.65
C LEU A 218 -2.85 38.80 -28.26
N GLU A 219 -2.47 37.52 -28.26
CA GLU A 219 -1.26 37.03 -28.95
C GLU A 219 -1.48 36.72 -30.44
N SER A 220 -2.71 36.94 -30.95
CA SER A 220 -3.10 36.70 -32.35
C SER A 220 -3.39 37.98 -33.16
N LEU A 221 -2.94 39.15 -32.68
CA LEU A 221 -3.04 40.44 -33.38
C LEU A 221 -1.66 41.09 -33.56
#